data_AF-A0A933CX48-F1
#
_entry.id   AF-A0A933CX48-F1
#
_cell.length_a   1.000
_cell.length_b   1.000
_cell.length_c   1.000
_cell.angle_alpha   90.00
_cell.angle_beta   90.00
_cell.angle_gamma   90.00
#
_symmetry.space_group_name_H-M   'P 1'
#
loop_
_entity.id
_entity.type
_entity.pdbx_description
1 polymer ?
#
loop_
_entity_poly.entity_id
_entity_poly.type
_entity_poly.pdbx_seq_one_letter_code
_entity_poly.pdbx_strand_id
1 'polypeptide(L)'
;MRPPRHRRKPTPEPAAFASWLLIALFLFSSCARTESPSLKVDDLQPGTGAEAVSGKLVTVHYTGWLVNGTKFDSSVDRNQTLTFRLGAGRVIRGWDEGLVGMKVGGKRKLTIPPRLGYGAKGSGKSIPPNATLIFEIDLLNVREPQR
;
A
#
# COMPACT_ATOMS: atom_id res chain seq x y z
N MET A 1 77.80 3.86 30.51
CA MET A 1 78.29 5.13 29.93
C MET A 1 77.92 5.14 28.46
N ARG A 2 77.13 6.17 28.07
CA ARG A 2 76.67 6.68 26.76
C ARG A 2 76.01 5.79 25.65
N PRO A 3 75.05 6.38 24.89
CA PRO A 3 74.10 5.74 23.95
C PRO A 3 74.52 6.09 22.47
N PRO A 4 73.69 6.26 21.41
CA PRO A 4 72.27 5.94 21.08
C PRO A 4 72.05 5.39 19.62
N ARG A 5 70.76 5.18 19.25
CA ARG A 5 70.05 5.35 17.92
C ARG A 5 70.87 5.23 16.61
N HIS A 6 70.42 4.57 15.54
CA HIS A 6 69.16 4.82 14.81
C HIS A 6 69.01 3.82 13.62
N ARG A 7 67.75 3.55 13.23
CA ARG A 7 67.18 3.17 11.89
C ARG A 7 68.18 2.86 10.75
N ARG A 8 67.89 1.87 9.89
CA ARG A 8 66.83 1.90 8.86
C ARG A 8 66.50 0.46 8.37
N LYS A 9 65.21 0.13 8.23
CA LYS A 9 64.72 -0.85 7.22
C LYS A 9 64.91 -0.19 5.83
N PRO A 10 65.10 -0.89 4.67
CA PRO A 10 64.07 -1.78 4.12
C PRO A 10 64.46 -2.88 3.08
N THR A 11 63.42 -3.66 2.70
CA THR A 11 63.06 -4.22 1.36
C THR A 11 63.55 -5.61 0.88
N PRO A 12 62.80 -6.31 -0.02
CA PRO A 12 62.11 -7.58 0.30
C PRO A 12 62.36 -8.74 -0.71
N GLU A 13 61.59 -9.83 -0.52
CA GLU A 13 61.21 -10.92 -1.45
C GLU A 13 62.17 -12.11 -1.67
N PRO A 14 61.71 -13.27 -2.20
CA PRO A 14 60.33 -13.81 -2.26
C PRO A 14 60.26 -15.28 -1.79
N ALA A 15 59.17 -15.67 -1.13
CA ALA A 15 58.83 -17.09 -1.00
C ALA A 15 57.32 -17.25 -1.24
N ALA A 16 56.99 -17.56 -2.49
CA ALA A 16 55.70 -18.02 -2.91
C ALA A 16 55.42 -19.39 -2.31
N PHE A 17 54.34 -19.56 -1.55
CA PHE A 17 53.58 -20.80 -1.53
C PHE A 17 52.09 -20.48 -1.46
N ALA A 18 51.45 -20.80 -2.58
CA ALA A 18 50.04 -20.64 -2.85
C ALA A 18 49.15 -21.54 -1.97
N SER A 19 47.84 -21.25 -2.04
CA SER A 19 46.71 -22.12 -1.69
C SER A 19 46.35 -22.29 -0.22
N TRP A 20 45.43 -21.43 0.23
CA TRP A 20 44.13 -21.90 0.73
C TRP A 20 43.08 -20.82 0.48
N LEU A 21 42.51 -20.86 -0.73
CA LEU A 21 41.24 -20.22 -1.04
C LEU A 21 40.15 -21.08 -0.37
N LEU A 22 39.23 -20.48 0.38
CA LEU A 22 37.78 -20.59 0.16
C LEU A 22 36.97 -20.13 1.40
N ILE A 23 36.41 -18.93 1.23
CA ILE A 23 35.04 -18.57 1.61
C ILE A 23 34.80 -18.26 3.10
N ALA A 24 34.96 -16.99 3.43
CA ALA A 24 34.11 -16.33 4.42
C ALA A 24 32.65 -16.34 3.91
N LEU A 25 31.87 -17.37 4.28
CA LEU A 25 30.44 -17.39 4.02
C LEU A 25 29.73 -16.67 5.17
N PHE A 26 29.74 -15.33 5.10
CA PHE A 26 28.76 -14.51 5.80
C PHE A 26 27.38 -14.91 5.27
N LEU A 27 26.73 -15.88 5.92
CA LEU A 27 25.30 -16.15 5.73
C LEU A 27 24.50 -15.03 6.41
N PHE A 28 24.59 -13.81 5.87
CA PHE A 28 23.46 -12.89 5.94
C PHE A 28 22.39 -13.50 5.03
N SER A 29 21.65 -14.46 5.60
CA SER A 29 20.38 -14.90 5.07
C SER A 29 19.45 -13.69 5.12
N SER A 30 19.51 -12.86 4.07
CA SER A 30 18.53 -11.82 3.83
C SER A 30 17.23 -12.54 3.51
N CYS A 31 16.49 -12.86 4.57
CA CYS A 31 15.08 -13.19 4.46
C CYS A 31 14.42 -11.91 3.97
N ALA A 32 14.37 -11.73 2.65
CA ALA A 32 13.62 -10.65 2.02
C ALA A 32 12.19 -10.74 2.55
N ARG A 33 11.86 -9.87 3.49
CA ARG A 33 10.54 -9.81 4.11
C ARG A 33 9.57 -9.41 3.00
N THR A 34 8.74 -10.35 2.55
CA THR A 34 7.71 -10.08 1.55
C THR A 34 6.67 -9.16 2.19
N GLU A 35 6.82 -7.85 2.02
CA GLU A 35 5.80 -6.89 2.44
C GLU A 35 4.55 -7.11 1.60
N SER A 36 3.46 -7.55 2.25
CA SER A 36 2.17 -7.69 1.59
C SER A 36 1.70 -6.31 1.16
N PRO A 37 1.34 -6.09 -0.13
CA PRO A 37 1.09 -4.76 -0.66
C PRO A 37 0.00 -4.06 0.14
N SER A 38 0.28 -2.98 0.87
CA SER A 38 -0.70 -2.28 1.72
C SER A 38 -1.75 -1.51 0.92
N LEU A 39 -2.86 -1.17 1.59
CA LEU A 39 -3.80 -0.17 1.06
C LEU A 39 -3.05 1.15 0.84
N LYS A 40 -3.16 1.73 -0.35
CA LYS A 40 -2.68 3.10 -0.60
C LYS A 40 -3.87 4.04 -0.64
N VAL A 41 -3.71 5.17 0.03
CA VAL A 41 -4.70 6.24 0.14
C VAL A 41 -4.07 7.53 -0.34
N ASP A 42 -4.57 8.06 -1.44
CA ASP A 42 -4.11 9.31 -2.03
C ASP A 42 -5.27 10.31 -2.07
N ASP A 43 -5.17 11.40 -1.31
CA ASP A 43 -6.14 12.49 -1.36
C ASP A 43 -5.89 13.35 -2.61
N LEU A 44 -6.76 13.21 -3.62
CA LEU A 44 -6.67 13.99 -4.85
C LEU A 44 -7.19 15.42 -4.65
N GLN A 45 -8.21 15.56 -3.81
CA GLN A 45 -8.77 16.84 -3.42
C GLN A 45 -9.28 16.76 -1.97
N PRO A 46 -8.78 17.61 -1.06
CA PRO A 46 -9.29 17.63 0.31
C PRO A 46 -10.70 18.23 0.34
N GLY A 47 -11.59 17.61 1.12
CA GLY A 47 -12.92 18.15 1.41
C GLY A 47 -12.91 19.10 2.61
N THR A 48 -13.97 19.89 2.75
CA THR A 48 -14.13 20.88 3.84
C THR A 48 -15.30 20.58 4.76
N GLY A 49 -16.17 19.64 4.40
CA GLY A 49 -17.35 19.31 5.19
C GLY A 49 -17.10 18.29 6.30
N ALA A 50 -18.19 17.61 6.71
CA ALA A 50 -18.15 16.60 7.76
C ALA A 50 -17.17 15.46 7.44
N GLU A 51 -16.53 14.95 8.49
CA GLU A 51 -15.55 13.88 8.38
C GLU A 51 -16.22 12.50 8.39
N ALA A 52 -15.78 11.61 7.50
CA ALA A 52 -16.19 10.23 7.45
C ALA A 52 -15.56 9.44 8.60
N VAL A 53 -16.39 9.13 9.60
CA VAL A 53 -16.01 8.35 10.78
C VAL A 53 -16.77 7.03 10.79
N SER A 54 -16.12 5.97 11.26
CA SER A 54 -16.75 4.65 11.41
C SER A 54 -18.07 4.74 12.19
N GLY A 55 -19.07 4.00 11.73
CA GLY A 55 -20.41 3.97 12.30
C GLY A 55 -21.40 4.96 11.66
N LYS A 56 -20.93 5.99 10.96
CA LYS A 56 -21.78 6.95 10.22
C LYS A 56 -22.25 6.37 8.88
N LEU A 57 -23.32 6.95 8.34
CA LEU A 57 -23.72 6.74 6.95
C LEU A 57 -22.93 7.69 6.06
N VAL A 58 -22.26 7.14 5.06
CA VAL A 58 -21.52 7.89 4.04
C VAL A 58 -22.22 7.70 2.70
N THR A 59 -22.34 8.78 1.94
CA THR A 59 -22.87 8.78 0.58
C THR A 59 -21.76 9.20 -0.37
N VAL A 60 -21.49 8.37 -1.37
CA VAL A 60 -20.36 8.56 -2.28
C VAL A 60 -20.77 8.41 -3.74
N HIS A 61 -20.04 9.13 -4.59
CA HIS A 61 -19.80 8.68 -5.95
C HIS A 61 -18.44 7.99 -6.01
N TYR A 62 -18.32 7.04 -6.92
CA TYR A 62 -17.10 6.30 -7.18
C TYR A 62 -17.05 5.81 -8.62
N THR A 63 -15.82 5.56 -9.07
CA THR A 63 -15.51 4.72 -10.23
C THR A 63 -14.38 3.77 -9.85
N GLY A 64 -14.46 2.52 -10.32
CA GLY A 64 -13.53 1.45 -10.06
C GLY A 64 -12.89 0.91 -11.33
N TRP A 65 -11.57 0.73 -11.29
CA TRP A 65 -10.75 0.21 -12.38
C TRP A 65 -9.84 -0.91 -11.92
N LEU A 66 -9.53 -1.80 -12.86
CA LEU A 66 -8.41 -2.73 -12.73
C LEU A 66 -7.10 -2.00 -13.05
N VAL A 67 -5.98 -2.57 -12.62
CA VAL A 67 -4.64 -1.99 -12.85
C VAL A 67 -4.28 -1.81 -14.33
N ASN A 68 -4.94 -2.54 -15.23
CA ASN A 68 -4.78 -2.42 -16.68
C ASN A 68 -5.62 -1.26 -17.27
N GLY A 69 -6.32 -0.48 -16.44
CA GLY A 69 -7.18 0.62 -16.86
C GLY A 69 -8.61 0.22 -17.23
N THR A 70 -8.96 -1.06 -17.20
CA THR A 70 -10.33 -1.50 -17.46
C THR A 70 -11.26 -1.03 -16.33
N LYS A 71 -12.20 -0.14 -16.66
CA LYS A 71 -13.30 0.25 -15.76
C LYS A 71 -14.24 -0.93 -15.57
N PHE A 72 -14.49 -1.34 -14.33
CA PHE A 72 -15.40 -2.45 -14.02
C PHE A 72 -16.71 -1.99 -13.40
N ASP A 73 -16.73 -0.81 -12.77
CA ASP A 73 -17.91 -0.28 -12.10
C ASP A 73 -17.84 1.24 -11.94
N SER A 74 -18.97 1.93 -12.04
CA SER A 74 -19.11 3.36 -11.73
C SER A 74 -20.53 3.70 -11.28
N SER A 75 -20.62 4.38 -10.14
CA SER A 75 -21.87 4.99 -9.68
C SER A 75 -22.29 6.21 -10.54
N VAL A 76 -21.33 6.88 -11.16
CA VAL A 76 -21.57 8.08 -11.98
C VAL A 76 -22.21 7.68 -13.30
N ASP A 77 -21.72 6.61 -13.93
CA ASP A 77 -22.32 6.05 -15.15
C ASP A 77 -23.78 5.61 -14.93
N ARG A 78 -24.11 5.16 -13.71
CA ARG A 78 -25.48 4.80 -13.31
C ARG A 78 -26.33 5.97 -12.84
N ASN A 79 -25.74 7.15 -12.68
CA ASN A 79 -26.38 8.30 -12.05
C ASN A 79 -27.03 7.97 -10.69
N GLN A 80 -26.40 7.10 -9.90
CA GLN A 80 -26.92 6.61 -8.64
C GLN A 80 -25.82 6.56 -7.58
N THR A 81 -25.99 7.33 -6.51
CA THR A 81 -25.03 7.34 -5.39
C THR A 81 -25.10 6.05 -4.59
N LEU A 82 -23.97 5.68 -3.97
CA LEU A 82 -23.92 4.57 -3.04
C LEU A 82 -23.92 5.11 -1.61
N THR A 83 -24.88 4.68 -0.80
CA THR A 83 -24.93 5.00 0.62
C THR A 83 -24.77 3.74 1.45
N PHE A 84 -23.85 3.76 2.41
CA PHE A 84 -23.59 2.63 3.30
C PHE A 84 -23.08 3.10 4.65
N ARG A 85 -23.09 2.20 5.63
CA ARG A 85 -22.53 2.46 6.96
C ARG A 85 -21.04 2.14 6.97
N LEU A 86 -20.20 3.15 7.22
CA LEU A 86 -18.75 3.01 7.21
C LEU A 86 -18.27 2.14 8.39
N GLY A 87 -17.37 1.19 8.12
CA GLY A 87 -16.80 0.31 9.14
C GLY A 87 -17.74 -0.81 9.61
N ALA A 88 -18.86 -1.03 8.90
CA ALA A 88 -19.84 -2.07 9.25
C ALA A 88 -19.63 -3.38 8.46
N GLY A 89 -18.57 -3.51 7.65
CA GLY A 89 -18.33 -4.69 6.82
C GLY A 89 -19.37 -4.87 5.70
N ARG A 90 -20.05 -3.79 5.31
CA ARG A 90 -21.06 -3.81 4.23
C ARG A 90 -20.46 -3.60 2.84
N VAL A 91 -19.21 -3.18 2.78
CA VAL A 91 -18.39 -2.99 1.59
C VAL A 91 -17.07 -3.73 1.77
N ILE A 92 -16.22 -3.73 0.74
CA ILE A 92 -14.88 -4.32 0.83
C ILE A 92 -14.05 -3.62 1.93
N ARG A 93 -13.18 -4.37 2.61
CA ARG A 93 -12.38 -3.86 3.73
C ARG A 93 -11.55 -2.64 3.38
N GLY A 94 -11.02 -2.56 2.17
CA GLY A 94 -10.25 -1.41 1.71
C GLY A 94 -11.05 -0.10 1.67
N TRP A 95 -12.38 -0.17 1.53
CA TRP A 95 -13.24 1.02 1.67
C TRP A 95 -13.49 1.36 3.13
N ASP A 96 -13.79 0.36 3.96
CA ASP A 96 -13.99 0.55 5.40
C ASP A 96 -12.76 1.16 6.08
N GLU A 97 -11.55 0.80 5.63
CA GLU A 97 -10.29 1.35 6.12
C GLU A 97 -9.91 2.66 5.40
N GLY A 98 -10.05 2.72 4.07
CA GLY A 98 -9.51 3.82 3.26
C GLY A 98 -10.34 5.11 3.27
N LEU A 99 -11.62 5.05 3.63
CA LEU A 99 -12.50 6.22 3.66
C LEU A 99 -12.52 6.94 5.01
N VAL A 100 -11.98 6.33 6.06
CA VAL A 100 -11.88 6.99 7.37
C VAL A 100 -11.05 8.27 7.24
N GLY A 101 -11.53 9.34 7.86
CA GLY A 101 -10.88 10.66 7.85
C GLY A 101 -11.08 11.47 6.58
N MET A 102 -11.77 10.94 5.57
CA MET A 102 -12.13 11.71 4.37
C MET A 102 -13.20 12.75 4.72
N LYS A 103 -13.11 13.97 4.18
CA LYS A 103 -14.12 15.02 4.40
C LYS A 103 -15.06 15.19 3.21
N VAL A 104 -16.31 15.54 3.50
CA VAL A 104 -17.32 15.83 2.47
C VAL A 104 -16.82 16.91 1.50
N GLY A 105 -17.08 16.70 0.22
CA GLY A 105 -16.56 17.50 -0.89
C GLY A 105 -15.16 17.08 -1.36
N GLY A 106 -14.53 16.10 -0.70
CA GLY A 106 -13.23 15.58 -1.10
C GLY A 106 -13.30 14.52 -2.19
N LYS A 107 -12.17 14.34 -2.88
CA LYS A 107 -11.92 13.25 -3.83
C LYS A 107 -10.69 12.47 -3.39
N ARG A 108 -10.82 11.15 -3.29
CA ARG A 108 -9.77 10.24 -2.80
C ARG A 108 -9.58 9.08 -3.77
N LYS A 109 -8.33 8.72 -4.01
CA LYS A 109 -7.95 7.53 -4.75
C LYS A 109 -7.47 6.45 -3.79
N LEU A 110 -8.03 5.25 -3.93
CA LEU A 110 -7.65 4.07 -3.17
C LEU A 110 -7.04 3.03 -4.11
N THR A 111 -5.84 2.55 -3.79
CA THR A 111 -5.29 1.34 -4.42
C THR A 111 -5.40 0.19 -3.44
N ILE A 112 -6.33 -0.71 -3.73
CA ILE A 112 -6.77 -1.76 -2.81
C ILE A 112 -6.14 -3.10 -3.23
N PRO A 113 -5.27 -3.69 -2.39
CA PRO A 113 -4.74 -5.01 -2.65
C PRO A 113 -5.85 -6.07 -2.57
N PRO A 114 -5.70 -7.23 -3.22
CA PRO A 114 -6.76 -8.24 -3.29
C PRO A 114 -7.28 -8.70 -1.93
N ARG A 115 -6.41 -8.79 -0.91
CA ARG A 115 -6.81 -9.18 0.47
C ARG A 115 -7.78 -8.23 1.14
N LEU A 116 -7.82 -6.96 0.70
CA LEU A 116 -8.75 -5.94 1.19
C LEU A 116 -9.90 -5.67 0.19
N GLY A 117 -9.86 -6.34 -0.98
CA GLY A 117 -10.89 -6.31 -2.01
C GLY A 117 -11.65 -7.63 -2.06
N TYR A 118 -11.62 -8.30 -3.21
CA TYR A 118 -12.36 -9.54 -3.48
C TYR A 118 -11.52 -10.84 -3.35
N GLY A 119 -10.25 -10.73 -2.99
CA GLY A 119 -9.36 -11.88 -2.74
C GLY A 119 -9.22 -12.84 -3.91
N ALA A 120 -8.93 -14.11 -3.59
CA ALA A 120 -8.73 -15.17 -4.58
C ALA A 120 -10.02 -15.57 -5.33
N LYS A 121 -11.20 -15.14 -4.86
CA LYS A 121 -12.47 -15.46 -5.53
C LYS A 121 -12.78 -14.50 -6.67
N GLY A 122 -12.28 -13.26 -6.60
CA GLY A 122 -12.73 -12.21 -7.53
C GLY A 122 -14.21 -11.89 -7.32
N SER A 123 -14.84 -11.25 -8.32
CA SER A 123 -16.26 -10.92 -8.28
C SER A 123 -16.87 -10.84 -9.67
N GLY A 124 -17.95 -11.60 -9.87
CA GLY A 124 -18.68 -11.66 -11.13
C GLY A 124 -17.78 -12.01 -12.31
N LYS A 125 -18.03 -11.37 -13.45
CA LYS A 125 -17.22 -11.52 -14.67
C LYS A 125 -16.14 -10.43 -14.83
N SER A 126 -16.27 -9.34 -14.08
CA SER A 126 -15.47 -8.13 -14.30
C SER A 126 -14.22 -8.05 -13.42
N ILE A 127 -14.19 -8.76 -12.29
CA ILE A 127 -13.08 -8.70 -11.33
C ILE A 127 -12.44 -10.09 -11.22
N PRO A 128 -11.23 -10.28 -11.77
CA PRO A 128 -10.56 -11.57 -11.70
C PRO A 128 -10.05 -11.89 -10.29
N PRO A 129 -9.74 -13.17 -10.00
CA PRO A 129 -9.02 -13.59 -8.81
C PRO A 129 -7.76 -12.77 -8.54
N ASN A 130 -7.53 -12.43 -7.26
CA ASN A 130 -6.34 -11.72 -6.80
C ASN A 130 -6.09 -10.36 -7.47
N ALA A 131 -7.14 -9.72 -8.00
CA ALA A 131 -7.03 -8.40 -8.59
C ALA A 131 -6.73 -7.30 -7.55
N THR A 132 -5.78 -6.43 -7.88
CA THR A 132 -5.63 -5.12 -7.26
C THR A 132 -6.62 -4.16 -7.91
N LEU A 133 -7.33 -3.38 -7.09
CA LEU A 133 -8.38 -2.47 -7.54
C LEU A 133 -7.95 -1.03 -7.33
N ILE A 134 -8.29 -0.17 -8.27
CA ILE A 134 -8.12 1.27 -8.16
C ILE A 134 -9.51 1.87 -8.08
N PHE A 135 -9.77 2.67 -7.04
CA PHE A 135 -11.01 3.42 -6.91
C PHE A 135 -10.71 4.90 -6.81
N GLU A 136 -11.52 5.71 -7.48
CA GLU A 136 -11.62 7.13 -7.20
C GLU A 136 -13.01 7.37 -6.62
N ILE A 137 -13.05 8.04 -5.49
CA ILE A 137 -14.24 8.18 -4.65
C ILE A 137 -14.41 9.66 -4.32
N ASP A 138 -15.62 10.15 -4.53
CA ASP A 138 -16.10 11.49 -4.16
C ASP A 138 -17.04 11.35 -2.97
N LEU A 139 -16.69 11.98 -1.85
CA LEU A 139 -17.52 11.94 -0.65
C LEU A 139 -18.54 13.08 -0.69
N LEU A 140 -19.82 12.73 -0.85
CA LEU A 140 -20.90 13.69 -1.04
C LEU A 140 -21.59 14.07 0.25
N ASN A 141 -21.73 13.13 1.19
CA ASN A 141 -22.43 13.37 2.44
C ASN A 141 -21.97 12.40 3.54
N VAL A 142 -22.02 12.88 4.79
CA VAL A 142 -21.86 12.08 6.01
C VAL A 142 -22.98 12.46 6.96
N ARG A 143 -23.72 11.46 7.45
CA ARG A 143 -24.85 11.67 8.37
C ARG A 143 -24.97 10.56 9.40
N GLU A 144 -25.74 10.83 10.46
CA GLU A 144 -26.09 9.80 11.44
C GLU A 144 -26.95 8.69 10.82
N PRO A 145 -26.74 7.42 11.20
CA PRO A 145 -27.72 6.38 10.90
C PRO A 145 -29.04 6.71 11.59
N GLN A 146 -30.14 6.66 10.83
CA GLN A 146 -31.48 6.77 11.40
C GLN A 146 -31.68 5.56 12.32
N ARG A 147 -32.04 5.81 13.59
CA ARG A 147 -32.32 4.77 14.58
C ARG A 147 -33.64 4.08 14.29
#